data_AF-A0A4R2MXY4-F1
#
_entry.id   AF-A0A4R2MXY4-F1
#
_cell.length_a   1.000
_cell.length_b   1.000
_cell.length_c   1.000
_cell.angle_alpha   90.00
_cell.angle_beta   90.00
_cell.angle_gamma   90.00
#
_symmetry.space_group_name_H-M   'P 1'
#
loop_
_entity.id
_entity.type
_entity.pdbx_description
1 polymer ?
#
loop_
_entity_poly.entity_id
_entity_poly.type
_entity_poly.pdbx_seq_one_letter_code
_entity_poly.pdbx_strand_id
1 'polypeptide(L)'
;MAYEAQISRNSPTAFLFVVDQSGSMSDKMSSGRSKAEFVADALNRTLMNLVTRCTKSEGVRDYFEVGVLGYGGQGVSNGFSGVLGGNVLNPISALEQNPARVEDRKRKMDDGAGGIVETTVKFPVWFDPVASGGTPMRQALTQAAEELVIWCDAHPDSYPPTILHVTDGEATDGDPEEVASHLRQIRTNDGEVLILNIHVSTLGNDPIRFPASDSGLPDDYAKLLFRMSSQLPEHLIRFAQEKGHKVENESRGFMFNAEAAELVDFFDIGTRASQLR
;
A
#
# COMPACT_ATOMS: atom_id res chain seq x y z
N MET A 1 24.95 2.05 -4.00
CA MET A 1 24.02 2.09 -5.15
C MET A 1 22.71 2.64 -4.60
N ALA A 2 21.62 2.73 -5.38
CA ALA A 2 20.34 3.18 -4.84
C ALA A 2 19.57 1.99 -4.23
N TYR A 3 18.71 2.26 -3.25
CA TYR A 3 17.85 1.30 -2.57
C TYR A 3 18.61 0.24 -1.75
N GLU A 4 19.68 0.65 -1.08
CA GLU A 4 20.56 -0.22 -0.29
C GLU A 4 20.66 0.20 1.19
N ALA A 5 20.11 1.36 1.57
CA ALA A 5 20.17 1.84 2.94
C ALA A 5 19.51 0.84 3.89
N GLN A 6 20.17 0.61 5.03
CA GLN A 6 19.69 -0.31 6.05
C GLN A 6 18.59 0.32 6.88
N ILE A 7 17.48 -0.39 7.04
CA ILE A 7 16.38 0.06 7.89
C ILE A 7 16.67 -0.28 9.34
N SER A 8 16.59 0.73 10.20
CA SER A 8 16.78 0.59 11.64
C SER A 8 15.96 1.62 12.41
N ARG A 9 16.01 1.58 13.74
CA ARG A 9 15.34 2.58 14.59
C ARG A 9 15.89 4.00 14.41
N ASN A 10 17.15 4.12 13.99
CA ASN A 10 17.81 5.41 13.79
C ASN A 10 17.76 5.84 12.31
N SER A 11 17.25 4.97 11.43
CA SER A 11 17.15 5.19 9.99
C SER A 11 15.89 4.46 9.49
N PRO A 12 14.69 4.93 9.87
CA PRO A 12 13.44 4.29 9.50
C PRO A 12 13.14 4.51 8.02
N THR A 13 12.19 3.77 7.47
CA THR A 13 11.60 4.07 6.15
C THR A 13 10.11 4.38 6.28
N ALA A 14 9.53 5.06 5.29
CA ALA A 14 8.13 5.45 5.27
C ALA A 14 7.30 4.62 4.28
N PHE A 15 6.11 4.20 4.71
CA PHE A 15 5.08 3.62 3.87
C PHE A 15 3.82 4.50 3.89
N LEU A 16 3.48 5.06 2.74
CA LEU A 16 2.30 5.90 2.59
C LEU A 16 1.28 5.20 1.69
N PHE A 17 0.15 4.78 2.27
CA PHE A 17 -0.96 4.24 1.52
C PHE A 17 -1.83 5.39 1.02
N VAL A 18 -2.10 5.44 -0.28
CA VAL A 18 -3.01 6.42 -0.88
C VAL A 18 -4.20 5.63 -1.43
N VAL A 19 -5.36 5.79 -0.81
CA VAL A 19 -6.49 4.87 -0.98
C VAL A 19 -7.70 5.61 -1.53
N ASP A 20 -8.17 5.15 -2.68
CA ASP A 20 -9.41 5.59 -3.27
C ASP A 20 -10.61 5.21 -2.37
N GLN A 21 -11.41 6.22 -2.05
CA GLN A 21 -12.64 6.15 -1.31
C GLN A 21 -13.79 6.78 -2.11
N SER A 22 -13.68 6.83 -3.44
CA SER A 22 -14.69 7.36 -4.35
C SER A 22 -15.96 6.49 -4.38
N GLY A 23 -17.01 6.99 -5.04
CA GLY A 23 -18.29 6.29 -5.13
C GLY A 23 -18.21 4.92 -5.83
N SER A 24 -17.33 4.75 -6.81
CA SER A 24 -17.13 3.48 -7.54
C SER A 24 -16.61 2.36 -6.63
N MET A 25 -15.93 2.72 -5.54
CA MET A 25 -15.47 1.76 -4.54
C MET A 25 -16.62 1.05 -3.80
N SER A 26 -17.87 1.49 -3.99
CA SER A 26 -19.07 0.80 -3.50
C SER A 26 -19.47 -0.43 -4.34
N ASP A 27 -18.94 -0.55 -5.56
CA ASP A 27 -19.20 -1.66 -6.47
C ASP A 27 -18.88 -3.00 -5.82
N LYS A 28 -19.77 -3.98 -6.03
CA LYS A 28 -19.60 -5.32 -5.49
C LYS A 28 -18.68 -6.16 -6.37
N MET A 29 -17.72 -6.80 -5.73
CA MET A 29 -16.87 -7.81 -6.36
C MET A 29 -17.59 -9.17 -6.39
N SER A 30 -17.00 -10.15 -7.06
CA SER A 30 -17.53 -11.53 -7.15
C SER A 30 -17.80 -12.18 -5.78
N SER A 31 -17.08 -11.74 -4.74
CA SER A 31 -17.27 -12.17 -3.35
C SER A 31 -18.50 -11.58 -2.64
N GLY A 32 -19.22 -10.64 -3.26
CA GLY A 32 -20.35 -9.90 -2.66
C GLY A 32 -19.97 -8.75 -1.74
N ARG A 33 -18.67 -8.58 -1.45
CA ARG A 33 -18.12 -7.41 -0.73
C ARG A 33 -17.88 -6.26 -1.69
N SER A 34 -17.96 -5.01 -1.21
CA SER A 34 -17.57 -3.87 -2.02
C SER A 34 -16.06 -3.82 -2.20
N LYS A 35 -15.58 -3.11 -3.24
CA LYS A 35 -14.15 -2.84 -3.44
C LYS A 35 -13.55 -2.13 -2.22
N ALA A 36 -14.25 -1.15 -1.63
CA ALA A 36 -13.83 -0.48 -0.40
C ALA A 36 -13.66 -1.45 0.78
N GLU A 37 -14.63 -2.34 1.01
CA GLU A 37 -14.56 -3.35 2.08
C GLU A 37 -13.37 -4.30 1.87
N PHE A 38 -13.06 -4.61 0.62
CA PHE A 38 -11.96 -5.48 0.26
C PHE A 38 -10.60 -4.80 0.45
N VAL A 39 -10.43 -3.58 -0.05
CA VAL A 39 -9.19 -2.81 0.11
C VAL A 39 -8.91 -2.52 1.58
N ALA A 40 -9.93 -2.14 2.36
CA ALA A 40 -9.79 -1.93 3.79
C ALA A 40 -9.34 -3.22 4.52
N ASP A 41 -9.86 -4.39 4.15
CA ASP A 41 -9.45 -5.66 4.75
C ASP A 41 -7.96 -5.97 4.50
N ALA A 42 -7.52 -5.81 3.26
CA ALA A 42 -6.13 -6.07 2.88
C ALA A 42 -5.17 -5.05 3.49
N LEU A 43 -5.56 -3.77 3.55
CA LEU A 43 -4.78 -2.73 4.21
C LEU A 43 -4.62 -3.05 5.70
N ASN A 44 -5.70 -3.34 6.42
CA ASN A 44 -5.62 -3.66 7.85
C ASN A 44 -4.79 -4.94 8.11
N ARG A 45 -4.88 -5.96 7.25
CA ARG A 45 -3.99 -7.13 7.31
C ARG A 45 -2.53 -6.76 7.12
N THR A 46 -2.24 -5.87 6.17
CA THR A 46 -0.88 -5.39 5.90
C THR A 46 -0.32 -4.61 7.08
N LEU A 47 -1.11 -3.70 7.66
CA LEU A 47 -0.73 -2.96 8.87
C LEU A 47 -0.44 -3.92 10.03
N MET A 48 -1.28 -4.94 10.24
CA MET A 48 -1.03 -5.99 11.23
C MET A 48 0.27 -6.76 10.95
N ASN A 49 0.56 -7.08 9.69
CA ASN A 49 1.80 -7.75 9.30
C ASN A 49 3.04 -6.85 9.51
N LEU A 50 2.93 -5.55 9.23
CA LEU A 50 3.97 -4.55 9.50
C LEU A 50 4.29 -4.45 11.00
N VAL A 51 3.25 -4.32 11.83
CA VAL A 51 3.39 -4.33 13.30
C VAL A 51 4.09 -5.62 13.76
N THR A 52 3.60 -6.78 13.32
CA THR A 52 4.15 -8.10 13.69
C THR A 52 5.62 -8.24 13.31
N ARG A 53 6.03 -7.74 12.12
CA ARG A 53 7.44 -7.76 11.68
C ARG A 53 8.34 -6.94 12.62
N CYS A 54 7.81 -5.83 13.15
CA CYS A 54 8.51 -4.92 14.05
C CYS A 54 8.48 -5.37 15.52
N THR A 55 7.59 -6.29 15.90
CA THR A 55 7.54 -6.85 17.26
C THR A 55 8.78 -7.69 17.57
N LYS A 56 9.36 -7.44 18.73
CA LYS A 56 10.46 -8.20 19.36
C LYS A 56 10.11 -8.47 20.82
N SER A 57 10.97 -9.19 21.53
CA SER A 57 10.79 -9.50 22.96
C SER A 57 10.59 -8.27 23.84
N GLU A 58 11.27 -7.17 23.54
CA GLU A 58 11.20 -5.92 24.30
C GLU A 58 10.14 -4.91 23.81
N GLY A 59 9.32 -5.29 22.83
CA GLY A 59 8.26 -4.43 22.27
C GLY A 59 8.38 -4.21 20.77
N VAL A 60 7.65 -3.21 20.27
CA VAL A 60 7.66 -2.82 18.86
C VAL A 60 8.82 -1.86 18.59
N ARG A 61 9.65 -2.18 17.59
CA ARG A 61 10.75 -1.31 17.16
C ARG A 61 10.30 -0.45 15.98
N ASP A 62 10.47 0.87 16.11
CA ASP A 62 10.12 1.84 15.06
C ASP A 62 11.07 1.80 13.88
N TYR A 63 10.94 0.75 13.06
CA TYR A 63 11.62 0.64 11.77
C TYR A 63 10.86 1.34 10.65
N PHE A 64 9.56 1.52 10.84
CA PHE A 64 8.65 2.06 9.83
C PHE A 64 7.87 3.23 10.40
N GLU A 65 7.71 4.25 9.56
CA GLU A 65 6.65 5.25 9.70
C GLU A 65 5.58 4.96 8.66
N VAL A 66 4.32 4.94 9.09
CA VAL A 66 3.21 4.51 8.26
C VAL A 66 2.12 5.55 8.26
N GLY A 67 1.58 5.84 7.08
CA GLY A 67 0.47 6.77 6.88
C GLY A 67 -0.55 6.23 5.92
N VAL A 68 -1.78 6.72 6.03
CA VAL A 68 -2.87 6.44 5.09
C VAL A 68 -3.53 7.76 4.72
N LEU A 69 -3.61 8.06 3.43
CA LEU A 69 -4.42 9.13 2.87
C LEU A 69 -5.61 8.51 2.14
N GLY A 70 -6.82 8.76 2.61
CA GLY A 70 -8.04 8.44 1.89
C GLY A 70 -8.44 9.61 0.99
N TYR A 71 -8.92 9.34 -0.22
CA TYR A 71 -9.42 10.42 -1.09
C TYR A 71 -10.74 10.04 -1.77
N GLY A 72 -11.67 11.00 -1.83
CA GLY A 72 -13.02 10.75 -2.34
C GLY A 72 -13.88 12.01 -2.36
N GLY A 73 -15.17 11.87 -2.08
CA GLY A 73 -16.17 12.93 -2.18
C GLY A 73 -15.97 14.13 -1.26
N GLN A 74 -15.14 14.02 -0.22
CA GLN A 74 -14.80 15.11 0.69
C GLN A 74 -13.38 15.66 0.46
N GLY A 75 -12.76 15.32 -0.68
CA GLY A 75 -11.34 15.62 -0.93
C GLY A 75 -10.45 14.54 -0.34
N VAL A 76 -9.31 14.95 0.21
CA VAL A 76 -8.29 14.07 0.80
C VAL A 76 -8.33 14.20 2.31
N SER A 77 -8.20 13.09 3.02
CA SER A 77 -8.20 13.05 4.49
C SER A 77 -7.22 12.00 5.03
N ASN A 78 -6.84 12.17 6.29
CA ASN A 78 -6.10 11.14 7.00
C ASN A 78 -7.00 9.91 7.18
N GLY A 79 -6.55 8.76 6.69
CA GLY A 79 -7.26 7.49 6.79
C GLY A 79 -7.24 6.90 8.20
N PHE A 80 -6.39 7.42 9.09
CA PHE A 80 -6.41 7.07 10.51
C PHE A 80 -7.31 8.00 11.32
N SER A 81 -7.74 7.50 12.48
CA SER A 81 -8.63 8.21 13.40
C SER A 81 -8.00 8.32 14.80
N GLY A 82 -8.60 9.13 15.67
CA GLY A 82 -8.13 9.29 17.06
C GLY A 82 -6.73 9.88 17.13
N VAL A 83 -5.87 9.28 17.97
CA VAL A 83 -4.49 9.75 18.19
C VAL A 83 -3.66 9.75 16.89
N LEU A 84 -3.85 8.73 16.06
CA LEU A 84 -3.14 8.59 14.78
C LEU A 84 -3.60 9.61 13.72
N GLY A 85 -4.79 10.22 13.91
CA GLY A 85 -5.32 11.24 13.00
C GLY A 85 -4.58 12.58 13.06
N GLY A 86 -3.73 12.80 14.08
CA GLY A 86 -3.01 14.06 14.28
C GLY A 86 -1.83 14.30 13.35
N ASN A 87 -1.25 13.23 12.78
CA ASN A 87 -0.15 13.28 11.81
C ASN A 87 -0.45 12.28 10.68
N VAL A 88 0.00 12.56 9.45
CA VAL A 88 -0.16 11.62 8.33
C VAL A 88 0.73 10.39 8.53
N LEU A 89 2.03 10.59 8.75
CA LEU A 89 2.98 9.52 9.03
C LEU A 89 3.13 9.33 10.55
N ASN A 90 3.01 8.09 11.01
CA ASN A 90 3.11 7.73 12.42
C ASN A 90 4.10 6.56 12.60
N PRO A 91 4.89 6.54 13.68
CA PRO A 91 5.75 5.40 13.97
C PRO A 91 4.92 4.13 14.17
N ILE A 92 5.42 2.97 13.70
CA ILE A 92 4.70 1.70 13.74
C ILE A 92 4.30 1.25 15.16
N SER A 93 5.05 1.67 16.19
CA SER A 93 4.65 1.46 17.60
C SER A 93 3.37 2.21 17.98
N ALA A 94 3.13 3.40 17.44
CA ALA A 94 1.90 4.14 17.67
C ALA A 94 0.70 3.43 17.02
N LEU A 95 0.89 2.81 15.85
CA LEU A 95 -0.14 1.99 15.21
C LEU A 95 -0.51 0.81 16.10
N GLU A 96 0.47 0.07 16.62
CA GLU A 96 0.21 -1.09 17.50
C GLU A 96 -0.64 -0.72 18.72
N GLN A 97 -0.37 0.43 19.33
CA GLN A 97 -1.05 0.90 20.54
C GLN A 97 -2.45 1.46 20.28
N ASN A 98 -2.74 1.93 19.06
CA ASN A 98 -3.92 2.74 18.77
C ASN A 98 -4.74 2.21 17.57
N PRO A 99 -5.20 0.94 17.56
CA PRO A 99 -6.21 0.52 16.60
C PRO A 99 -7.52 1.29 16.85
N ALA A 100 -8.23 1.65 15.78
CA ALA A 100 -9.55 2.28 15.89
C ALA A 100 -10.56 1.35 16.58
N ARG A 101 -10.45 0.04 16.32
CA ARG A 101 -11.17 -1.02 17.02
C ARG A 101 -10.46 -2.35 16.90
N VAL A 102 -10.83 -3.31 17.74
CA VAL A 102 -10.39 -4.71 17.63
C VAL A 102 -11.62 -5.59 17.42
N GLU A 103 -11.65 -6.30 16.29
CA GLU A 103 -12.73 -7.21 15.92
C GLU A 103 -12.40 -8.65 16.32
N ASP A 104 -13.44 -9.44 16.61
CA ASP A 104 -13.33 -10.89 16.76
C ASP A 104 -13.66 -11.56 15.43
N ARG A 105 -12.66 -12.20 14.81
CA ARG A 105 -12.80 -12.87 13.51
C ARG A 105 -12.62 -14.37 13.64
N LYS A 106 -13.51 -15.14 13.00
CA LYS A 106 -13.37 -16.59 12.95
C LYS A 106 -12.35 -16.98 11.88
N ARG A 107 -11.38 -17.81 12.26
CA ARG A 107 -10.40 -18.41 11.36
C ARG A 107 -10.51 -19.92 11.46
N LYS A 108 -10.67 -20.58 10.31
CA LYS A 108 -10.56 -22.02 10.18
C LYS A 108 -9.08 -22.40 10.20
N MET A 109 -8.67 -23.19 11.19
CA MET A 109 -7.31 -23.69 11.32
C MET A 109 -7.35 -25.22 11.29
N ASP A 110 -6.33 -25.82 10.68
CA ASP A 110 -6.12 -27.27 10.72
C ASP A 110 -5.83 -27.67 12.18
N ASP A 111 -6.49 -28.70 12.66
CA ASP A 111 -6.31 -29.22 14.02
C ASP A 111 -5.09 -30.15 14.15
N GLY A 112 -4.34 -30.37 13.07
CA GLY A 112 -3.17 -31.23 13.02
C GLY A 112 -3.50 -32.72 13.02
N ALA A 113 -4.79 -33.07 13.04
CA ALA A 113 -5.32 -34.43 12.92
C ALA A 113 -6.20 -34.61 11.66
N GLY A 114 -6.19 -33.63 10.75
CA GLY A 114 -6.96 -33.64 9.50
C GLY A 114 -8.39 -33.08 9.63
N GLY A 115 -8.72 -32.46 10.76
CA GLY A 115 -9.95 -31.71 10.97
C GLY A 115 -9.73 -30.19 10.91
N ILE A 116 -10.84 -29.45 10.88
CA ILE A 116 -10.82 -27.99 10.82
C ILE A 116 -11.49 -27.46 12.08
N VAL A 117 -10.76 -26.69 12.88
CA VAL A 117 -11.27 -26.01 14.07
C VAL A 117 -11.49 -24.53 13.76
N GLU A 118 -12.69 -24.02 14.06
CA GLU A 118 -12.97 -22.59 14.04
C GLU A 118 -12.43 -21.94 15.32
N THR A 119 -11.38 -21.14 15.18
CA THR A 119 -10.82 -20.34 16.28
C THR A 119 -11.19 -18.87 16.10
N THR A 120 -11.55 -18.20 17.19
CA THR A 120 -11.75 -16.75 17.18
C THR A 120 -10.40 -16.07 17.40
N VAL A 121 -10.00 -15.19 16.47
CA VAL A 121 -8.77 -14.41 16.53
C VAL A 121 -9.10 -12.92 16.61
N LYS A 122 -8.30 -12.19 17.40
CA LYS A 122 -8.39 -10.73 17.48
C LYS A 122 -7.80 -10.12 16.20
N PHE A 123 -8.55 -9.21 15.59
CA PHE A 123 -8.15 -8.50 14.37
C PHE A 123 -8.22 -6.99 14.61
N PRO A 124 -7.08 -6.32 14.80
CA PRO A 124 -7.05 -4.86 14.91
C PRO A 124 -7.43 -4.22 13.58
N VAL A 125 -8.18 -3.12 13.66
CA VAL A 125 -8.62 -2.31 12.52
C VAL A 125 -8.21 -0.87 12.75
N TRP A 126 -7.52 -0.30 11.77
CA TRP A 126 -7.06 1.10 11.74
C TRP A 126 -7.76 1.92 10.68
N PHE A 127 -8.21 1.28 9.59
CA PHE A 127 -8.80 1.94 8.44
C PHE A 127 -10.20 1.39 8.14
N ASP A 128 -11.16 2.29 7.93
CA ASP A 128 -12.54 1.97 7.60
C ASP A 128 -12.81 2.03 6.10
N PRO A 129 -13.67 1.13 5.57
CA PRO A 129 -14.09 1.22 4.18
C PRO A 129 -15.02 2.43 4.00
N VAL A 130 -14.64 3.32 3.08
CA VAL A 130 -15.44 4.48 2.67
C VAL A 130 -15.56 4.44 1.15
N ALA A 131 -16.75 4.78 0.65
CA ALA A 131 -17.01 4.93 -0.77
C ALA A 131 -18.00 6.08 -0.97
N SER A 132 -17.53 7.22 -1.46
CA SER A 132 -18.34 8.42 -1.62
C SER A 132 -17.74 9.38 -2.65
N GLY A 133 -18.60 9.98 -3.47
CA GLY A 133 -18.26 11.10 -4.37
C GLY A 133 -17.22 10.80 -5.46
N GLY A 134 -16.48 11.83 -5.86
CA GLY A 134 -15.52 11.76 -6.97
C GLY A 134 -14.17 11.17 -6.56
N THR A 135 -13.23 11.21 -7.50
CA THR A 135 -11.90 10.57 -7.41
C THR A 135 -10.82 11.66 -7.54
N PRO A 136 -10.60 12.52 -6.52
CA PRO A 136 -9.62 13.60 -6.57
C PRO A 136 -8.17 13.08 -6.42
N MET A 137 -7.73 12.32 -7.41
CA MET A 137 -6.45 11.61 -7.39
C MET A 137 -5.26 12.58 -7.46
N ARG A 138 -5.34 13.65 -8.27
CA ARG A 138 -4.25 14.65 -8.32
C ARG A 138 -4.07 15.31 -6.97
N GLN A 139 -5.16 15.67 -6.31
CA GLN A 139 -5.13 16.25 -4.97
C GLN A 139 -4.47 15.28 -3.98
N ALA A 140 -4.83 14.00 -4.03
CA ALA A 140 -4.26 12.98 -3.15
C ALA A 140 -2.75 12.79 -3.36
N LEU A 141 -2.30 12.70 -4.62
CA LEU A 141 -0.88 12.59 -4.94
C LEU A 141 -0.10 13.87 -4.61
N THR A 142 -0.74 15.04 -4.71
CA THR A 142 -0.13 16.32 -4.31
C THR A 142 0.10 16.36 -2.79
N GLN A 143 -0.91 15.98 -2.00
CA GLN A 143 -0.74 15.92 -0.55
C GLN A 143 0.27 14.85 -0.13
N ALA A 144 0.30 13.71 -0.81
CA ALA A 144 1.34 12.71 -0.60
C ALA A 144 2.75 13.29 -0.88
N ALA A 145 2.89 14.10 -1.93
CA ALA A 145 4.15 14.79 -2.23
C ALA A 145 4.58 15.75 -1.11
N GLU A 146 3.66 16.56 -0.60
CA GLU A 146 3.92 17.51 0.49
C GLU A 146 4.45 16.80 1.74
N GLU A 147 3.80 15.70 2.15
CA GLU A 147 4.21 14.90 3.31
C GLU A 147 5.57 14.23 3.10
N LEU A 148 5.83 13.70 1.90
CA LEU A 148 7.07 12.99 1.61
C LEU A 148 8.28 13.90 1.39
N VAL A 149 8.08 15.15 0.92
CA VAL A 149 9.16 16.15 0.90
C VAL A 149 9.65 16.40 2.33
N ILE A 150 8.73 16.71 3.24
CA ILE A 150 9.06 16.96 4.66
C ILE A 150 9.75 15.74 5.26
N TRP A 151 9.25 14.54 4.97
CA TRP A 151 9.85 13.31 5.48
C TRP A 151 11.26 13.07 4.97
N CYS A 152 11.51 13.24 3.66
CA CYS A 152 12.83 13.03 3.06
C CYS A 152 13.84 14.06 3.55
N ASP A 153 13.44 15.31 3.76
CA ASP A 153 14.29 16.36 4.34
C ASP A 153 14.70 16.02 5.77
N ALA A 154 13.81 15.39 6.55
CA ALA A 154 14.09 14.94 7.91
C ALA A 154 14.91 13.63 7.96
N HIS A 155 14.87 12.81 6.90
CA HIS A 155 15.49 11.49 6.82
C HIS A 155 16.34 11.32 5.55
N PRO A 156 17.36 12.18 5.32
CA PRO A 156 18.06 12.23 4.04
C PRO A 156 18.84 10.95 3.73
N ASP A 157 19.28 10.19 4.73
CA ASP A 157 20.08 8.97 4.55
C ASP A 157 19.27 7.66 4.69
N SER A 158 17.95 7.77 4.89
CA SER A 158 17.08 6.61 5.01
C SER A 158 16.79 5.95 3.66
N TYR A 159 16.37 4.68 3.72
CA TYR A 159 15.75 4.02 2.57
C TYR A 159 14.51 4.81 2.15
N PRO A 160 14.35 5.14 0.85
CA PRO A 160 13.33 6.08 0.39
C PRO A 160 11.90 5.57 0.64
N PRO A 161 10.93 6.48 0.79
CA PRO A 161 9.53 6.10 1.00
C PRO A 161 8.96 5.25 -0.13
N THR A 162 8.03 4.35 0.21
CA THR A 162 7.16 3.68 -0.77
C THR A 162 5.72 4.16 -0.61
N ILE A 163 5.14 4.65 -1.71
CA ILE A 163 3.71 4.90 -1.87
C ILE A 163 3.05 3.64 -2.40
N LEU A 164 1.97 3.22 -1.73
CA LEU A 164 1.09 2.16 -2.19
C LEU A 164 -0.27 2.77 -2.52
N HIS A 165 -0.48 3.03 -3.80
CA HIS A 165 -1.68 3.69 -4.32
C HIS A 165 -2.69 2.66 -4.82
N VAL A 166 -3.93 2.74 -4.35
CA VAL A 166 -5.01 1.81 -4.70
C VAL A 166 -6.21 2.59 -5.20
N THR A 167 -6.66 2.26 -6.42
CA THR A 167 -7.81 2.92 -7.06
C THR A 167 -8.58 1.97 -7.96
N ASP A 168 -9.85 2.25 -8.17
CA ASP A 168 -10.72 1.50 -9.08
C ASP A 168 -11.20 2.30 -10.29
N GLY A 169 -10.70 3.53 -10.46
CA GLY A 169 -11.30 4.47 -11.39
C GLY A 169 -10.39 5.59 -11.88
N GLU A 170 -10.98 6.42 -12.73
CA GLU A 170 -10.35 7.58 -13.36
C GLU A 170 -10.31 8.77 -12.41
N ALA A 171 -9.22 9.54 -12.48
CA ALA A 171 -9.11 10.82 -11.78
C ALA A 171 -10.18 11.81 -12.28
N THR A 172 -10.97 12.38 -11.37
CA THR A 172 -12.01 13.37 -11.72
C THR A 172 -11.51 14.81 -11.62
N ASP A 173 -10.26 15.03 -11.23
CA ASP A 173 -9.63 16.34 -11.02
C ASP A 173 -8.50 16.67 -12.02
N GLY A 174 -8.45 15.93 -13.14
CA GLY A 174 -7.53 16.12 -14.27
C GLY A 174 -6.48 15.01 -14.38
N ASP A 175 -5.44 15.25 -15.21
CA ASP A 175 -4.37 14.27 -15.43
C ASP A 175 -3.39 14.17 -14.24
N PRO A 176 -3.28 13.00 -13.57
CA PRO A 176 -2.36 12.78 -12.46
C PRO A 176 -0.93 12.45 -12.87
N GLU A 177 -0.63 12.19 -14.15
CA GLU A 177 0.71 11.75 -14.57
C GLU A 177 1.79 12.80 -14.28
N GLU A 178 1.48 14.08 -14.44
CA GLU A 178 2.41 15.18 -14.11
C GLU A 178 2.77 15.17 -12.61
N VAL A 179 1.76 15.04 -11.75
CA VAL A 179 1.96 15.03 -10.29
C VAL A 179 2.71 13.77 -9.87
N ALA A 180 2.37 12.61 -10.43
CA ALA A 180 3.10 11.37 -10.19
C ALA A 180 4.56 11.44 -10.67
N SER A 181 4.82 12.14 -11.77
CA SER A 181 6.18 12.37 -12.26
C SER A 181 6.99 13.21 -11.28
N HIS A 182 6.42 14.30 -10.74
CA HIS A 182 7.09 15.10 -9.71
C HIS A 182 7.28 14.32 -8.40
N LEU A 183 6.29 13.52 -8.01
CA LEU A 183 6.33 12.70 -6.80
C LEU A 183 7.47 11.66 -6.84
N ARG A 184 7.75 11.07 -8.01
CA ARG A 184 8.91 10.18 -8.21
C ARG A 184 10.27 10.90 -8.16
N GLN A 185 10.31 12.22 -8.29
CA GLN A 185 11.57 12.98 -8.17
C GLN A 185 11.92 13.31 -6.71
N ILE A 186 10.96 13.17 -5.78
CA ILE A 186 11.23 13.24 -4.34
C ILE A 186 12.11 12.05 -3.96
N ARG A 187 13.13 12.29 -3.15
CA ARG A 187 14.16 11.30 -2.89
C ARG A 187 14.85 11.49 -1.56
N THR A 188 15.40 10.40 -1.05
CA THR A 188 16.50 10.43 -0.10
C THR A 188 17.83 10.34 -0.87
N ASN A 189 18.96 10.35 -0.16
CA ASN A 189 20.27 10.08 -0.71
C ASN A 189 20.38 8.63 -1.23
N ASP A 190 19.57 7.71 -0.69
CA ASP A 190 19.55 6.30 -1.11
C ASP A 190 18.64 6.02 -2.30
N GLY A 191 17.73 6.91 -2.69
CA GLY A 191 16.93 6.70 -3.90
C GLY A 191 15.68 7.56 -3.99
N GLU A 192 14.99 7.43 -5.12
CA GLU A 192 13.72 8.10 -5.39
C GLU A 192 12.56 7.37 -4.70
N VAL A 193 11.52 8.11 -4.34
CA VAL A 193 10.25 7.57 -3.82
C VAL A 193 9.70 6.54 -4.80
N LEU A 194 9.30 5.38 -4.28
CA LEU A 194 8.70 4.31 -5.07
C LEU A 194 7.18 4.47 -5.09
N ILE A 195 6.58 4.54 -6.28
CA ILE A 195 5.13 4.51 -6.46
C ILE A 195 4.71 3.15 -6.97
N LEU A 196 3.90 2.45 -6.16
CA LEU A 196 3.31 1.16 -6.47
C LEU A 196 1.80 1.33 -6.64
N ASN A 197 1.27 1.07 -7.84
CA ASN A 197 -0.16 1.23 -8.15
C ASN A 197 -0.90 -0.11 -8.23
N ILE A 198 -2.13 -0.12 -7.70
CA ILE A 198 -3.07 -1.22 -7.84
C ILE A 198 -4.35 -0.69 -8.46
N HIS A 199 -4.71 -1.27 -9.60
CA HIS A 199 -6.01 -1.06 -10.23
C HIS A 199 -6.97 -2.17 -9.80
N VAL A 200 -7.94 -1.81 -8.96
CA VAL A 200 -9.02 -2.70 -8.51
C VAL A 200 -10.15 -2.68 -9.53
N SER A 201 -10.30 -3.74 -10.31
CA SER A 201 -11.35 -3.83 -11.33
C SER A 201 -12.37 -4.92 -10.98
N THR A 202 -13.61 -4.74 -11.42
CA THR A 202 -14.63 -5.80 -11.42
C THR A 202 -14.72 -6.53 -12.76
N LEU A 203 -13.93 -6.11 -13.76
CA LEU A 203 -13.87 -6.75 -15.06
C LEU A 203 -13.23 -8.14 -14.90
N GLY A 204 -13.84 -9.17 -15.51
CA GLY A 204 -13.39 -10.56 -15.46
C GLY A 204 -12.12 -10.86 -16.27
N ASN A 205 -11.22 -9.88 -16.39
CA ASN A 205 -9.94 -10.01 -17.08
C ASN A 205 -8.95 -10.77 -16.18
N ASP A 206 -8.00 -11.46 -16.81
CA ASP A 206 -6.94 -12.13 -16.08
C ASP A 206 -6.09 -11.12 -15.29
N PRO A 207 -5.72 -11.44 -14.04
CA PRO A 207 -4.89 -10.57 -13.21
C PRO A 207 -3.50 -10.37 -13.82
N ILE A 208 -3.07 -9.11 -13.94
CA ILE A 208 -1.75 -8.73 -14.46
C ILE A 208 -0.89 -8.27 -13.29
N ARG A 209 0.31 -8.84 -13.16
CA ARG A 209 1.21 -8.60 -12.04
C ARG A 209 2.57 -8.16 -12.54
N PHE A 210 3.02 -7.00 -12.06
CA PHE A 210 4.35 -6.46 -12.30
C PHE A 210 4.79 -6.49 -13.78
N PRO A 211 3.95 -5.98 -14.71
CA PRO A 211 4.29 -6.02 -16.13
C PRO A 211 5.54 -5.18 -16.41
N ALA A 212 6.28 -5.57 -17.44
CA ALA A 212 7.43 -4.83 -17.96
C ALA A 212 7.05 -3.77 -19.01
N SER A 213 5.82 -3.82 -19.55
CA SER A 213 5.32 -2.88 -20.55
C SER A 213 3.81 -2.66 -20.38
N ASP A 214 3.30 -1.55 -20.92
CA ASP A 214 1.86 -1.27 -20.97
C ASP A 214 1.13 -2.02 -22.10
N SER A 215 1.88 -2.77 -22.92
CA SER A 215 1.32 -3.63 -23.96
C SER A 215 0.56 -4.79 -23.35
N GLY A 216 -0.71 -4.95 -23.73
CA GLY A 216 -1.60 -5.98 -23.18
C GLY A 216 -2.38 -5.56 -21.94
N LEU A 217 -2.25 -4.32 -21.48
CA LEU A 217 -3.13 -3.77 -20.46
C LEU A 217 -4.54 -3.52 -21.02
N PRO A 218 -5.60 -3.76 -20.23
CA PRO A 218 -6.97 -3.89 -20.74
C PRO A 218 -7.63 -2.57 -21.14
N ASP A 219 -7.19 -1.46 -20.57
CA ASP A 219 -7.77 -0.14 -20.78
C ASP A 219 -6.71 0.96 -20.58
N ASP A 220 -7.06 2.20 -20.97
CA ASP A 220 -6.13 3.33 -20.90
C ASP A 220 -5.85 3.79 -19.46
N TYR A 221 -6.73 3.49 -18.50
CA TYR A 221 -6.52 3.78 -17.07
C TYR A 221 -5.45 2.86 -16.48
N ALA A 222 -5.47 1.57 -16.83
CA ALA A 222 -4.44 0.63 -16.46
C ALA A 222 -3.08 1.07 -17.02
N LYS A 223 -3.03 1.56 -18.28
CA LYS A 223 -1.80 2.09 -18.87
C LYS A 223 -1.32 3.37 -18.16
N LEU A 224 -2.24 4.26 -17.79
CA LEU A 224 -1.92 5.46 -17.02
C LEU A 224 -1.31 5.10 -15.66
N LEU A 225 -1.97 4.22 -14.88
CA LEU A 225 -1.44 3.75 -13.58
C LEU A 225 -0.10 3.03 -13.73
N PHE A 226 0.08 2.25 -14.80
CA PHE A 226 1.37 1.64 -15.12
C PHE A 226 2.46 2.69 -15.36
N ARG A 227 2.19 3.74 -16.16
CA ARG A 227 3.15 4.82 -16.44
C ARG A 227 3.52 5.61 -15.19
N MET A 228 2.57 5.80 -14.27
CA MET A 228 2.82 6.42 -12.96
C MET A 228 3.65 5.52 -12.03
N SER A 229 3.58 4.20 -12.19
CA SER A 229 4.30 3.25 -11.33
C SER A 229 5.81 3.31 -11.54
N SER A 230 6.56 3.06 -10.47
CA SER A 230 8.03 2.99 -10.50
C SER A 230 8.51 1.63 -10.99
N GLN A 231 9.68 1.60 -11.61
CA GLN A 231 10.40 0.33 -11.83
C GLN A 231 10.75 -0.27 -10.47
N LEU A 232 10.66 -1.60 -10.36
CA LEU A 232 10.99 -2.29 -9.11
C LEU A 232 12.50 -2.27 -8.88
N PRO A 233 12.99 -1.87 -7.70
CA PRO A 233 14.38 -2.10 -7.32
C PRO A 233 14.73 -3.59 -7.32
N GLU A 234 16.01 -3.91 -7.51
CA GLU A 234 16.48 -5.29 -7.66
C GLU A 234 16.06 -6.20 -6.49
N HIS A 235 16.11 -5.71 -5.25
CA HIS A 235 15.70 -6.51 -4.10
C HIS A 235 14.19 -6.81 -4.09
N LEU A 236 13.35 -5.91 -4.62
CA LEU A 236 11.91 -6.16 -4.78
C LEU A 236 11.64 -7.16 -5.90
N ILE A 237 12.42 -7.11 -6.99
CA ILE A 237 12.37 -8.10 -8.07
C ILE A 237 12.68 -9.49 -7.51
N ARG A 238 13.80 -9.64 -6.79
CA ARG A 238 14.18 -10.93 -6.17
C ARG A 238 13.09 -11.44 -5.22
N PHE A 239 12.54 -10.56 -4.38
CA PHE A 239 11.48 -10.94 -3.44
C PHE A 239 10.18 -11.34 -4.15
N ALA A 240 9.79 -10.65 -5.22
CA ALA A 240 8.65 -11.03 -6.04
C ALA A 240 8.87 -12.39 -6.75
N GLN A 241 10.09 -12.68 -7.21
CA GLN A 241 10.45 -13.99 -7.77
C GLN A 241 10.37 -15.12 -6.73
N GLU A 242 10.83 -14.88 -5.49
CA GLU A 242 10.71 -15.82 -4.37
C GLU A 242 9.24 -16.14 -4.02
N LYS A 243 8.33 -15.17 -4.22
CA LYS A 243 6.88 -15.34 -4.10
C LYS A 243 6.23 -16.03 -5.31
N GLY A 244 7.02 -16.38 -6.34
CA GLY A 244 6.56 -17.09 -7.53
C GLY A 244 6.05 -16.18 -8.67
N HIS A 245 6.23 -14.86 -8.57
CA HIS A 245 5.88 -13.95 -9.66
C HIS A 245 6.94 -13.97 -10.77
N LYS A 246 6.48 -13.86 -12.01
CA LYS A 246 7.35 -13.67 -13.18
C LYS A 246 7.64 -12.20 -13.33
N VAL A 247 8.77 -11.75 -12.79
CA VAL A 247 9.23 -10.36 -12.86
C VAL A 247 10.61 -10.25 -13.48
N GLU A 248 10.83 -9.17 -14.21
CA GLU A 248 12.06 -8.85 -14.94
C GLU A 248 12.56 -7.47 -14.51
N ASN A 249 13.75 -7.06 -14.99
CA ASN A 249 14.35 -5.77 -14.61
C ASN A 249 13.51 -4.55 -15.01
N GLU A 250 12.72 -4.68 -16.08
CA GLU A 250 11.82 -3.62 -16.55
C GLU A 250 10.45 -3.65 -15.85
N SER A 251 10.20 -4.65 -14.98
CA SER A 251 8.93 -4.77 -14.25
C SER A 251 8.69 -3.56 -13.38
N ARG A 252 7.47 -3.02 -13.48
CA ARG A 252 7.01 -1.90 -12.64
C ARG A 252 6.14 -2.38 -11.50
N GLY A 253 6.09 -1.60 -10.44
CA GLY A 253 5.22 -1.78 -9.28
C GLY A 253 3.73 -1.56 -9.62
N PHE A 254 3.18 -2.33 -10.55
CA PHE A 254 1.80 -2.24 -10.98
C PHE A 254 1.10 -3.59 -10.90
N MET A 255 -0.13 -3.59 -10.37
CA MET A 255 -1.03 -4.74 -10.46
C MET A 255 -2.40 -4.32 -10.97
N PHE A 256 -2.99 -5.18 -11.80
CA PHE A 256 -4.35 -5.06 -12.28
C PHE A 256 -5.17 -6.27 -11.81
N ASN A 257 -6.36 -6.01 -11.26
CA ASN A 257 -7.30 -7.03 -10.80
C ASN A 257 -6.72 -7.99 -9.74
N ALA A 258 -5.97 -7.45 -8.77
CA ALA A 258 -5.37 -8.25 -7.70
C ALA A 258 -6.43 -8.85 -6.76
N GLU A 259 -6.36 -10.15 -6.48
CA GLU A 259 -7.19 -10.80 -5.47
C GLU A 259 -6.73 -10.47 -4.03
N ALA A 260 -7.50 -10.84 -2.99
CA ALA A 260 -7.20 -10.46 -1.60
C ALA A 260 -5.80 -10.87 -1.15
N ALA A 261 -5.41 -12.10 -1.49
CA ALA A 261 -4.10 -12.64 -1.17
C ALA A 261 -3.00 -11.84 -1.90
N GLU A 262 -3.28 -11.41 -3.12
CA GLU A 262 -2.33 -10.73 -3.99
C GLU A 262 -2.19 -9.25 -3.65
N LEU A 263 -3.26 -8.62 -3.16
CA LEU A 263 -3.23 -7.28 -2.60
C LEU A 263 -2.35 -7.25 -1.35
N VAL A 264 -2.49 -8.27 -0.47
CA VAL A 264 -1.61 -8.44 0.69
C VAL A 264 -0.18 -8.77 0.27
N ASP A 265 0.03 -9.63 -0.72
CA ASP A 265 1.37 -9.94 -1.23
C ASP A 265 2.03 -8.74 -1.92
N PHE A 266 1.28 -7.96 -2.70
CA PHE A 266 1.76 -6.72 -3.30
C PHE A 266 2.16 -5.70 -2.24
N PHE A 267 1.32 -5.54 -1.22
CA PHE A 267 1.67 -4.70 -0.09
C PHE A 267 2.87 -5.26 0.69
N ASP A 268 2.98 -6.57 0.88
CA ASP A 268 4.15 -7.21 1.50
C ASP A 268 5.41 -6.93 0.67
N ILE A 269 5.37 -7.07 -0.65
CA ILE A 269 6.46 -6.74 -1.59
C ILE A 269 6.80 -5.24 -1.51
N GLY A 270 5.82 -4.35 -1.65
CA GLY A 270 6.05 -2.90 -1.59
C GLY A 270 6.58 -2.40 -0.25
N THR A 271 6.33 -3.18 0.81
CA THR A 271 6.83 -2.90 2.16
C THR A 271 8.06 -3.72 2.55
N ARG A 272 8.66 -4.43 1.59
CA ARG A 272 9.94 -5.15 1.76
C ARG A 272 11.10 -4.27 1.35
N ALA A 273 11.30 -3.20 2.10
CA ALA A 273 12.54 -2.45 1.99
C ALA A 273 13.72 -3.31 2.54
N SER A 274 14.90 -3.10 1.98
CA SER A 274 16.06 -4.01 1.96
C SER A 274 16.23 -4.88 3.23
N GLN A 275 16.10 -6.21 3.09
CA GLN A 275 16.59 -7.16 4.09
C GLN A 275 18.11 -7.36 3.93
N LEU A 276 18.87 -6.26 3.96
CA LEU A 276 20.33 -6.34 4.07
C LEU A 276 20.67 -6.42 5.57
N ARG A 277 20.68 -7.66 6.07
CA ARG A 277 21.43 -8.03 7.27
C ARG A 277 22.83 -8.43 6.89
#